data_AF-A0A9X3DE50-F1
#
_entry.id   AF-A0A9X3DE50-F1
#
_cell.length_a   1.000
_cell.length_b   1.000
_cell.length_c   1.000
_cell.angle_alpha   90.00
_cell.angle_beta   90.00
_cell.angle_gamma   90.00
#
_symmetry.space_group_name_H-M   'P 1'
#
loop_
_entity.id
_entity.type
_entity.pdbx_description
1 polymer ?
#
loop_
_entity_poly.entity_id
_entity_poly.type
_entity_poly.pdbx_seq_one_letter_code
_entity_poly.pdbx_strand_id
1 'polypeptide(L)'
;MKNLILTILVTASASFGYAQNLEGREEINLSGFGYKIYTKQRKSAIEDKTVYVIPNQTDTIFHDALIKDLKADKELYRGIYGKNGQEIHFLQFDLQSDKMNHKVYAPNKEGRLVLIKESKNLDAYPKDFPPKFKNNKPIHPLSRRKYGTL
;
A
#
# COMPACT_ATOMS: atom_id res chain seq x y z
N MET A 1 -17.58 30.84 51.09
CA MET A 1 -17.70 29.38 50.94
C MET A 1 -17.45 29.06 49.47
N LYS A 2 -16.42 28.26 49.18
CA LYS A 2 -15.97 27.89 47.83
C LYS A 2 -16.89 26.79 47.30
N ASN A 3 -17.66 27.07 46.24
CA ASN A 3 -18.37 26.04 45.49
C ASN A 3 -17.74 25.94 44.10
N LEU A 4 -16.86 24.95 43.96
CA LEU A 4 -16.27 24.51 42.72
C LEU A 4 -17.23 23.47 42.12
N ILE A 5 -17.90 23.77 41.01
CA ILE A 5 -18.62 22.75 40.25
C ILE A 5 -17.89 22.52 38.94
N LEU A 6 -17.48 21.26 38.83
CA LEU A 6 -16.59 20.63 37.87
C LEU A 6 -17.30 20.47 36.52
N THR A 7 -16.91 21.24 35.51
CA THR A 7 -17.33 21.00 34.13
C THR A 7 -16.58 19.78 33.58
N ILE A 8 -17.24 18.62 33.54
CA ILE A 8 -16.70 17.44 32.86
C ILE A 8 -16.80 17.70 31.36
N LEU A 9 -15.69 18.15 30.78
CA LEU A 9 -15.49 18.23 29.35
C LEU A 9 -15.34 16.78 28.83
N VAL A 10 -16.44 16.19 28.34
CA VAL A 10 -16.39 14.94 27.58
C VAL A 10 -15.75 15.27 26.23
N THR A 11 -14.42 15.25 26.17
CA THR A 11 -13.70 15.15 24.90
C THR A 11 -13.91 13.75 24.36
N ALA A 12 -15.00 13.58 23.60
CA ALA A 12 -15.11 12.50 22.63
C ALA A 12 -13.97 12.71 21.63
N SER A 13 -12.81 12.13 21.94
CA SER A 13 -11.72 11.98 20.99
C SER A 13 -12.25 11.08 19.89
N ALA A 14 -12.64 11.68 18.77
CA ALA A 14 -12.86 11.01 17.51
C ALA A 14 -11.52 10.48 16.95
N SER A 15 -10.86 9.61 17.70
CA SER A 15 -9.98 8.60 17.14
C SER A 15 -10.86 7.42 16.73
N PHE A 16 -10.42 6.60 15.78
CA PHE A 16 -11.12 5.40 15.27
C PHE A 16 -12.03 5.59 14.03
N GLY A 17 -11.48 6.22 12.99
CA GLY A 17 -11.91 6.00 11.60
C GLY A 17 -10.91 5.21 10.73
N TYR A 18 -9.71 4.89 11.23
CA TYR A 18 -8.61 4.37 10.40
C TYR A 18 -8.41 2.85 10.42
N ALA A 19 -9.04 2.14 11.36
CA ALA A 19 -8.75 0.72 11.62
C ALA A 19 -9.53 -0.28 10.74
N GLN A 20 -10.51 0.15 9.94
CA GLN A 20 -11.31 -0.80 9.18
C GLN A 20 -10.61 -1.18 7.87
N ASN A 21 -10.16 -2.44 7.81
CA ASN A 21 -9.70 -3.20 6.64
C ASN A 21 -8.21 -3.08 6.22
N LEU A 22 -7.27 -3.01 7.18
CA LEU A 22 -5.87 -3.37 6.89
C LEU A 22 -5.68 -4.87 7.06
N GLU A 23 -5.26 -5.54 5.99
CA GLU A 23 -4.86 -6.95 6.00
C GLU A 23 -3.33 -7.02 5.99
N GLY A 24 -2.73 -7.67 7.00
CA GLY A 24 -1.28 -7.82 7.09
C GLY A 24 -0.74 -8.68 5.96
N ARG A 25 0.30 -8.20 5.26
CA ARG A 25 0.88 -8.89 4.11
C ARG A 25 2.26 -9.45 4.41
N GLU A 26 3.15 -8.63 4.94
CA GLU A 26 4.53 -9.03 5.20
C GLU A 26 5.19 -8.10 6.23
N GLU A 27 6.13 -8.62 7.01
CA GLU A 27 7.09 -7.82 7.77
C GLU A 27 8.46 -7.93 7.10
N ILE A 28 9.13 -6.81 6.90
CA ILE A 28 10.37 -6.71 6.15
C ILE A 28 11.42 -5.98 6.98
N ASN A 29 12.70 -6.27 6.73
CA ASN A 29 13.81 -5.53 7.30
C ASN A 29 14.61 -4.87 6.16
N LEU A 30 14.84 -3.56 6.27
CA LEU A 30 15.68 -2.80 5.36
C LEU A 30 16.73 -2.07 6.19
N SER A 31 18.01 -2.38 5.95
CA SER A 31 19.16 -1.79 6.65
C SER A 31 19.03 -1.81 8.19
N GLY A 32 18.46 -2.88 8.74
CA GLY A 32 18.25 -3.03 10.19
C GLY A 32 16.91 -2.49 10.71
N PHE A 33 16.17 -1.71 9.91
CA PHE A 33 14.86 -1.18 10.30
C PHE A 33 13.72 -2.09 9.86
N GLY A 34 12.78 -2.36 10.78
CA GLY A 34 11.60 -3.19 10.53
C GLY A 34 10.42 -2.40 9.98
N TYR A 35 9.77 -2.90 8.93
CA TYR A 35 8.57 -2.32 8.34
C TYR A 35 7.48 -3.37 8.17
N LYS A 36 6.22 -2.94 8.34
CA LYS A 36 5.05 -3.78 8.09
C LYS A 36 4.35 -3.31 6.83
N ILE A 37 4.10 -4.25 5.92
CA ILE A 37 3.34 -4.02 4.70
C ILE A 37 1.95 -4.59 4.90
N TYR A 38 0.94 -3.78 4.61
CA TYR A 38 -0.46 -4.15 4.64
C TYR A 38 -1.08 -3.99 3.25
N THR A 39 -2.25 -4.58 3.07
CA THR A 39 -3.17 -4.25 1.99
C THR A 39 -4.46 -3.66 2.53
N LYS A 40 -5.02 -2.69 1.80
CA LYS A 40 -6.33 -2.10 2.09
C LYS A 40 -7.19 -2.12 0.85
N GLN A 41 -8.43 -2.59 0.99
CA GLN A 41 -9.44 -2.40 -0.05
C GLN A 41 -10.14 -1.05 0.12
N ARG A 42 -10.34 -0.35 -1.00
CA ARG A 42 -11.14 0.86 -1.15
C ARG A 42 -12.16 0.57 -2.24
N LYS A 43 -13.43 0.65 -1.90
CA LYS A 43 -14.53 0.44 -2.84
C LYS A 43 -15.19 1.78 -3.14
N SER A 44 -15.60 1.95 -4.38
CA SER A 44 -16.40 3.10 -4.82
C SER A 44 -17.49 2.63 -5.78
N ALA A 45 -18.33 3.56 -6.24
CA ALA A 45 -19.38 3.23 -7.23
C ALA A 45 -18.83 2.91 -8.64
N ILE A 46 -17.58 3.29 -8.94
CA ILE A 46 -17.00 3.19 -10.29
C ILE A 46 -15.77 2.29 -10.35
N GLU A 47 -15.04 2.15 -9.25
CA GLU A 47 -13.83 1.34 -9.17
C GLU A 47 -13.70 0.59 -7.84
N ASP A 48 -13.12 -0.61 -7.91
CA ASP A 48 -12.58 -1.35 -6.78
C ASP A 48 -11.05 -1.21 -6.79
N LYS A 49 -10.49 -0.76 -5.67
CA LYS A 49 -9.07 -0.46 -5.53
C LYS A 49 -8.47 -1.21 -4.34
N THR A 50 -7.38 -1.91 -4.56
CA THR A 50 -6.52 -2.45 -3.50
C THR A 50 -5.22 -1.67 -3.46
N VAL A 51 -4.80 -1.22 -2.27
CA VAL A 51 -3.55 -0.48 -2.08
C VAL A 51 -2.62 -1.22 -1.11
N TYR A 52 -1.33 -1.22 -1.40
CA TYR A 52 -0.28 -1.42 -0.39
C TYR A 52 -0.24 -0.23 0.55
N VAL A 53 -0.05 -0.52 1.83
CA VAL A 53 0.05 0.48 2.89
C VAL A 53 1.26 0.15 3.73
N ILE A 54 2.18 1.11 3.85
CA ILE A 54 3.33 1.00 4.75
C ILE A 54 3.28 2.18 5.71
N PRO A 55 2.93 1.95 7.00
CA PRO A 55 3.11 2.94 8.04
C PRO A 55 4.59 3.33 8.11
N ASN A 56 4.85 4.62 7.95
CA ASN A 56 6.15 5.23 8.10
C ASN A 56 6.09 6.13 9.34
N GLN A 57 7.21 6.50 9.95
CA GLN A 57 7.17 7.16 11.26
C GLN A 57 6.36 8.48 11.26
N THR A 58 6.37 9.21 10.15
CA THR A 58 5.75 10.54 10.01
C THR A 58 4.59 10.59 9.03
N ASP A 59 4.40 9.52 8.27
CA ASP A 59 3.51 9.48 7.11
C ASP A 59 3.12 8.03 6.82
N THR A 60 2.33 7.82 5.78
CA THR A 60 1.99 6.47 5.33
C THR A 60 2.18 6.42 3.83
N ILE A 61 2.98 5.46 3.39
CA ILE A 61 3.23 5.26 1.98
C ILE A 61 2.10 4.40 1.42
N PHE A 62 1.49 4.87 0.33
CA PHE A 62 0.44 4.16 -0.39
C PHE A 62 0.90 3.87 -1.81
N HIS A 63 0.70 2.63 -2.26
CA HIS A 63 0.91 2.23 -3.65
C HIS A 63 -0.25 1.39 -4.14
N ASP A 64 -0.67 1.59 -5.38
CA ASP A 64 -1.78 0.86 -5.95
C ASP A 64 -1.35 -0.57 -6.25
N ALA A 65 -2.06 -1.55 -5.69
CA ALA A 65 -1.82 -2.98 -5.92
C ALA A 65 -2.72 -3.51 -7.04
N LEU A 66 -3.96 -3.04 -7.10
CA LEU A 66 -4.94 -3.35 -8.14
C LEU A 66 -5.97 -2.23 -8.23
N ILE A 67 -6.32 -1.82 -9.44
CA ILE A 67 -7.51 -1.00 -9.70
C ILE A 67 -8.34 -1.70 -10.77
N LYS A 68 -9.62 -1.89 -10.48
CA LYS A 68 -10.59 -2.51 -11.38
C LYS A 68 -11.72 -1.53 -11.68
N ASP A 69 -11.99 -1.32 -12.97
CA ASP A 69 -13.18 -0.64 -13.45
C ASP A 69 -14.39 -1.58 -13.28
N LEU A 70 -15.37 -1.15 -12.50
CA LEU A 70 -16.56 -1.97 -12.23
C LEU A 70 -17.57 -1.95 -13.38
N LYS A 71 -17.61 -0.90 -14.20
CA LYS A 71 -18.54 -0.78 -15.33
C LYS A 71 -18.07 -1.62 -16.51
N ALA A 72 -16.78 -1.57 -16.80
CA ALA A 72 -16.17 -2.29 -17.90
C ALA A 72 -15.69 -3.71 -17.51
N ASP A 73 -15.87 -4.11 -16.24
CA ASP A 73 -15.38 -5.36 -15.66
C ASP A 73 -13.91 -5.68 -16.01
N LYS A 74 -13.04 -4.67 -16.01
CA LYS A 74 -11.65 -4.79 -16.45
C LYS A 74 -10.65 -4.25 -15.43
N GLU A 75 -9.46 -4.84 -15.41
CA GLU A 75 -8.33 -4.30 -14.66
C GLU A 75 -7.74 -3.09 -15.39
N LEU A 76 -7.51 -2.01 -14.66
CA LEU A 76 -6.86 -0.80 -15.16
C LEU A 76 -5.39 -0.75 -14.76
N TYR A 77 -5.11 -1.12 -13.50
CA TYR A 77 -3.77 -1.04 -12.93
C TYR A 77 -3.42 -2.29 -12.16
N ARG A 78 -2.16 -2.70 -12.25
CA ARG A 78 -1.59 -3.78 -11.44
C ARG A 78 -0.30 -3.30 -10.78
N GLY A 79 -0.16 -3.52 -9.47
CA GLY A 79 1.02 -3.12 -8.72
C GLY A 79 1.72 -4.28 -8.04
N ILE A 80 3.04 -4.30 -8.15
CA ILE A 80 3.91 -5.23 -7.43
C ILE A 80 4.96 -4.45 -6.65
N TYR A 81 5.46 -5.04 -5.58
CA TYR A 81 6.68 -4.56 -4.96
C TYR A 81 7.72 -5.67 -4.89
N GLY A 82 8.99 -5.28 -4.93
CA GLY A 82 10.13 -6.12 -4.64
C GLY A 82 10.96 -5.45 -3.56
N LYS A 83 11.78 -6.23 -2.85
CA LYS A 83 12.69 -5.69 -1.84
C LYS A 83 14.03 -6.39 -1.90
N ASN A 84 15.07 -5.65 -1.57
CA ASN A 84 16.35 -6.20 -1.18
C ASN A 84 16.59 -5.87 0.30
N GLY A 85 17.76 -6.17 0.85
CA GLY A 85 18.07 -5.86 2.25
C GLY A 85 18.18 -4.37 2.59
N GLN A 86 18.02 -3.46 1.62
CA GLN A 86 18.26 -2.03 1.74
C GLN A 86 17.07 -1.19 1.24
N GLU A 87 16.38 -1.65 0.20
CA GLU A 87 15.40 -0.88 -0.56
C GLU A 87 14.11 -1.68 -0.76
N ILE A 88 13.00 -0.96 -0.91
CA ILE A 88 11.74 -1.46 -1.43
C ILE A 88 11.39 -0.74 -2.73
N HIS A 89 11.10 -1.52 -3.77
CA HIS A 89 10.79 -1.07 -5.12
C HIS A 89 9.32 -1.34 -5.40
N PHE A 90 8.57 -0.35 -5.86
CA PHE A 90 7.19 -0.48 -6.32
C PHE A 90 7.14 -0.30 -7.83
N LEU A 91 6.52 -1.26 -8.53
CA LEU A 91 6.18 -1.15 -9.94
C LEU A 91 4.68 -1.13 -10.10
N GLN A 92 4.18 -0.12 -10.80
CA GLN A 92 2.77 0.04 -11.15
C GLN A 92 2.64 -0.03 -12.67
N PHE A 93 1.91 -1.02 -13.16
CA PHE A 93 1.57 -1.24 -14.55
C PHE A 93 0.24 -0.55 -14.84
N ASP A 94 0.23 0.33 -15.82
CA ASP A 94 -0.97 0.80 -16.49
C ASP A 94 -1.27 -0.15 -17.65
N LEU A 95 -2.35 -0.91 -17.52
CA LEU A 95 -2.73 -1.93 -18.49
C LEU A 95 -3.38 -1.35 -19.75
N GLN A 96 -3.73 -0.06 -19.76
CA GLN A 96 -4.30 0.59 -20.93
C GLN A 96 -3.22 1.13 -21.85
N SER A 97 -2.17 1.71 -21.28
CA SER A 97 -1.05 2.28 -22.03
C SER A 97 0.12 1.31 -22.23
N ASP A 98 0.09 0.14 -21.57
CA ASP A 98 1.20 -0.82 -21.49
C ASP A 98 2.50 -0.17 -20.99
N LYS A 99 2.35 0.76 -20.03
CA LYS A 99 3.45 1.50 -19.41
C LYS A 99 3.59 1.16 -17.94
N MET A 100 4.80 1.40 -17.43
CA MET A 100 5.12 1.14 -16.03
C MET A 100 5.73 2.34 -15.32
N ASN A 101 5.31 2.56 -14.08
CA ASN A 101 5.94 3.51 -13.17
C ASN A 101 6.70 2.75 -12.08
N HIS A 102 7.88 3.25 -11.71
CA HIS A 102 8.76 2.66 -10.71
C HIS A 102 9.07 3.67 -9.61
N LYS A 103 8.90 3.27 -8.35
CA LYS A 103 9.35 4.06 -7.18
C LYS A 103 10.24 3.20 -6.28
N VAL A 104 11.32 3.77 -5.77
CA VAL A 104 12.22 3.10 -4.82
C VAL A 104 12.28 3.90 -3.54
N TYR A 105 12.11 3.22 -2.42
CA TYR A 105 12.26 3.79 -1.09
C TYR A 105 13.37 3.09 -0.33
N ALA A 106 14.11 3.86 0.44
CA ALA A 106 15.13 3.36 1.36
C ALA A 106 14.99 4.04 2.72
N PRO A 107 15.37 3.37 3.82
CA PRO A 107 15.47 4.00 5.12
C PRO A 107 16.57 5.07 5.13
N ASN A 108 16.27 6.23 5.69
CA ASN A 108 17.30 7.19 6.09
C ASN A 108 17.95 6.77 7.42
N LYS A 109 18.82 7.61 7.98
CA LYS A 109 19.53 7.33 9.24
C LYS A 109 18.61 7.15 10.46
N GLU A 110 17.42 7.74 10.43
CA GLU A 110 16.41 7.60 11.48
C GLU A 110 15.42 6.44 11.22
N GLY A 111 15.59 5.69 10.13
CA GLY A 111 14.68 4.60 9.76
C GLY A 111 13.37 5.07 9.12
N ARG A 112 13.30 6.31 8.62
CA ARG A 112 12.18 6.77 7.78
C ARG A 112 12.39 6.33 6.34
N LEU A 113 11.38 5.71 5.75
CA LEU A 113 11.38 5.43 4.31
C LEU A 113 11.27 6.74 3.54
N VAL A 114 12.25 7.01 2.68
CA VAL A 114 12.26 8.18 1.79
C VAL A 114 12.31 7.72 0.34
N LEU A 115 11.62 8.44 -0.55
CA LEU A 115 11.67 8.17 -1.99
C LEU A 115 13.06 8.57 -2.51
N ILE A 116 13.82 7.60 -3.01
CA ILE A 116 15.17 7.81 -3.53
C ILE A 116 15.25 7.75 -5.06
N LYS A 117 14.25 7.15 -5.72
CA LYS A 117 14.15 7.08 -7.18
C LYS A 117 12.69 7.01 -7.61
N GLU A 118 12.35 7.76 -8.64
CA GLU A 118 11.08 7.67 -9.35
C GLU A 118 11.35 7.64 -10.86
N SER A 119 10.69 6.73 -11.57
CA SER A 119 10.73 6.65 -13.02
C SER A 119 9.31 6.41 -13.53
N LYS A 120 8.95 7.05 -14.65
CA LYS A 120 7.59 7.03 -15.19
C LYS A 120 7.59 6.60 -16.64
N ASN A 121 6.47 6.04 -17.08
CA ASN A 121 6.23 5.65 -18.47
C ASN A 121 7.31 4.72 -19.06
N LEU A 122 7.82 3.80 -18.24
CA LEU A 122 8.82 2.83 -18.65
C LEU A 122 8.22 1.79 -19.60
N ASP A 123 8.98 1.49 -20.66
CA ASP A 123 8.70 0.43 -21.64
C ASP A 123 9.25 -0.95 -21.24
N ALA A 124 10.11 -0.98 -20.23
CA ALA A 124 10.76 -2.20 -19.77
C ALA A 124 10.92 -2.19 -18.25
N TYR A 125 11.08 -3.38 -17.68
CA TYR A 125 11.38 -3.53 -16.26
C TYR A 125 12.71 -2.82 -15.91
N PRO A 126 12.77 -2.11 -14.76
CA PRO A 126 14.03 -1.58 -14.25
C PRO A 126 15.02 -2.72 -13.99
N LYS A 127 16.27 -2.54 -14.44
CA LYS A 127 17.34 -3.54 -14.29
C LYS A 127 17.67 -3.84 -12.82
N ASP A 128 17.44 -2.87 -11.96
CA ASP A 128 17.66 -2.91 -10.51
C ASP A 128 16.46 -3.47 -9.72
N PHE A 129 15.39 -3.90 -10.40
CA PHE A 129 14.23 -4.43 -9.69
C PHE A 129 14.55 -5.79 -9.02
N PRO A 130 14.47 -5.90 -7.68
CA PRO A 130 14.85 -7.11 -6.97
C PRO A 130 13.92 -8.30 -7.28
N PRO A 131 14.43 -9.55 -7.19
CA PRO A 131 13.66 -10.74 -7.53
C PRO A 131 12.40 -10.93 -6.67
N LYS A 132 11.38 -11.52 -7.29
CA LYS A 132 9.99 -11.57 -6.82
C LYS A 132 9.77 -12.67 -5.77
N PHE A 133 9.86 -12.33 -4.48
CA PHE A 133 9.36 -13.12 -3.35
C PHE A 133 9.94 -14.55 -3.22
N LYS A 134 9.81 -15.19 -2.05
CA LYS A 134 9.98 -16.66 -1.97
C LYS A 134 8.86 -17.28 -2.83
N ASN A 135 9.19 -17.94 -3.94
CA ASN A 135 8.29 -18.74 -4.81
C ASN A 135 7.55 -18.04 -5.97
N ASN A 136 8.01 -16.90 -6.50
CA ASN A 136 7.63 -16.39 -7.84
C ASN A 136 6.13 -16.16 -8.15
N LYS A 137 5.22 -16.18 -7.17
CA LYS A 137 3.82 -15.84 -7.41
C LYS A 137 3.57 -14.37 -7.04
N PRO A 138 3.18 -13.49 -7.98
CA PRO A 138 2.52 -12.26 -7.58
C PRO A 138 1.23 -12.69 -6.87
N ILE A 139 1.08 -12.35 -5.58
CA ILE A 139 -0.24 -12.39 -4.96
C ILE A 139 -0.99 -11.23 -5.61
N HIS A 140 -1.64 -11.53 -6.73
CA HIS A 140 -2.80 -10.78 -7.17
C HIS A 140 -3.66 -10.60 -5.91
N PRO A 141 -4.02 -9.37 -5.51
CA PRO A 141 -4.93 -9.23 -4.39
C PRO A 141 -6.14 -10.09 -4.70
N LEU A 142 -6.47 -11.01 -3.79
CA LEU A 142 -7.54 -11.96 -4.02
C LEU A 142 -8.79 -11.14 -4.32
N SER A 143 -9.22 -11.15 -5.58
CA SER A 143 -10.58 -10.80 -5.92
C SER A 143 -11.41 -11.83 -5.17
N ARG A 144 -12.01 -11.45 -4.03
CA ARG A 144 -13.14 -12.20 -3.51
C ARG A 144 -14.28 -12.01 -4.51
N ARG A 145 -14.20 -12.69 -5.65
CA ARG A 145 -15.38 -13.18 -6.34
C ARG A 145 -16.04 -14.13 -5.34
N LYS A 146 -17.00 -13.62 -4.58
CA LYS A 146 -18.02 -14.47 -3.98
C LYS A 146 -18.76 -15.11 -5.16
N TYR A 147 -18.33 -16.28 -5.60
CA TYR A 147 -19.16 -17.17 -6.40
C TYR A 147 -19.66 -18.31 -5.51
N GLY A 148 -20.99 -18.49 -5.53
CA GLY A 148 -21.75 -19.60 -4.94
C GLY A 148 -22.16 -19.37 -3.48
N THR A 149 -23.39 -19.60 -3.03
CA THR A 149 -24.57 -20.29 -3.61
C THR A 149 -25.74 -19.91 -2.66
N LEU A 150 -26.90 -19.51 -3.16
CA LEU A 150 -28.08 -20.32 -3.47
C LEU A 150 -28.96 -19.56 -4.48
#